data_AF-A0A9Y3RKE7-F1
#
_entry.id   AF-A0A9Y3RKE7-F1
#
_cell.length_a   1.000
_cell.length_b   1.000
_cell.length_c   1.000
_cell.angle_alpha   90.00
_cell.angle_beta   90.00
_cell.angle_gamma   90.00
#
_symmetry.space_group_name_H-M   'P 1'
#
loop_
_entity.id
_entity.type
_entity.pdbx_description
1 polymer ?
#
loop_
_entity_poly.entity_id
_entity_poly.type
_entity_poly.pdbx_seq_one_letter_code
_entity_poly.pdbx_strand_id
1 'polypeptide(L)'
;MGIPYNPAKGTICCSQFHGSPGQHCCGTEIYRPDVEICCNGHRHPKSENIHCCGVKAYNIKDPQMKCCAGTLYTLTSLHKHGGDVQCCGSTLQEPQDICCSSEEEEVIYSAKTGFSCCGHLYYNTTLWSCCAGRLRSIHEPGQGQRKMINESRVLSVNNLNKTDLCQKMHIGTVESVSQQSVVFGNVLTVHGMEAEALPFPYVLETDDRCSFPKLILGKTYFFNKVNVFTDFNHDSVLQSLHFIISKCSP
;
A
#
# COMPACT_ATOMS: atom_id res chain seq x y z
N MET A 1 40.54 12.60 3.72
CA MET A 1 40.92 11.56 4.71
C MET A 1 39.65 11.14 5.43
N GLY A 2 39.10 9.97 5.12
CA GLY A 2 37.92 9.45 5.82
C GLY A 2 38.34 8.86 7.16
N ILE A 3 37.62 9.20 8.24
CA ILE A 3 37.83 8.58 9.54
C ILE A 3 37.29 7.14 9.43
N PRO A 4 38.09 6.09 9.70
CA PRO A 4 37.60 4.72 9.68
C PRO A 4 36.46 4.56 10.68
N TYR A 5 35.33 3.98 10.27
CA TYR A 5 34.26 3.60 11.19
C TYR A 5 34.83 2.69 12.28
N ASN A 6 34.80 3.15 13.53
CA ASN A 6 35.21 2.37 14.69
C ASN A 6 34.02 2.29 15.67
N PRO A 7 33.30 1.15 15.72
CA PRO A 7 32.13 1.00 16.58
C PRO A 7 32.45 1.13 18.07
N ALA A 8 33.72 0.99 18.47
CA ALA A 8 34.16 1.17 19.86
C ALA A 8 34.44 2.64 20.23
N LYS A 9 34.50 3.57 19.26
CA LYS A 9 34.81 4.99 19.52
C LYS A 9 33.59 5.90 19.41
N GLY A 10 32.63 5.58 18.55
CA GLY A 10 31.45 6.41 18.37
C GLY A 10 30.79 6.24 17.02
N THR A 11 29.72 7.00 16.81
CA THR A 11 28.93 6.99 15.57
C THR A 11 29.30 8.22 14.73
N ILE A 12 29.36 8.09 13.41
CA ILE A 12 29.57 9.23 12.51
C ILE A 12 28.27 9.52 11.75
N CYS A 13 27.72 10.72 11.94
CA CYS A 13 26.50 11.19 11.27
C CYS A 13 26.83 12.41 10.41
N CYS A 14 26.53 12.37 9.11
CA CYS A 14 26.83 13.49 8.19
C CYS A 14 28.26 14.04 8.32
N SER A 15 29.26 13.16 8.43
CA SER A 15 30.69 13.49 8.65
C SER A 15 31.02 14.14 10.00
N GLN A 16 30.08 14.17 10.96
CA GLN A 16 30.31 14.60 12.34
C GLN A 16 30.45 13.39 13.26
N PHE A 17 31.43 13.42 14.15
CA PHE A 17 31.70 12.34 15.10
C PHE A 17 30.93 12.55 16.41
N HIS A 18 30.23 11.51 16.85
CA HIS A 18 29.49 11.45 18.10
C HIS A 18 30.06 10.35 18.99
N GLY A 19 30.74 10.75 20.08
CA GLY A 19 31.48 9.83 20.96
C GLY A 19 30.65 9.16 22.06
N SER A 20 29.36 9.44 22.17
CA SER A 20 28.52 8.86 23.22
C SER A 20 28.01 7.47 22.79
N PRO A 21 28.23 6.42 23.59
CA PRO A 21 27.68 5.10 23.32
C PRO A 21 26.15 5.12 23.23
N GLY A 22 25.59 4.32 22.31
CA GLY A 22 24.13 4.18 22.14
C GLY A 22 23.45 5.32 21.36
N GLN A 23 24.21 6.26 20.80
CA GLN A 23 23.69 7.26 19.87
C GLN A 23 23.80 6.77 18.42
N HIS A 24 22.70 6.90 17.68
CA HIS A 24 22.57 6.49 16.29
C HIS A 24 22.20 7.69 15.42
N CYS A 25 22.45 7.61 14.11
CA CYS A 25 22.07 8.66 13.19
C CYS A 25 20.61 8.55 12.77
N CYS A 26 19.92 9.68 12.79
CA CYS A 26 18.64 9.87 12.14
C CYS A 26 18.74 11.11 11.25
N GLY A 27 19.01 10.88 9.96
CA GLY A 27 19.31 11.98 9.03
C GLY A 27 20.57 12.72 9.49
N THR A 28 20.43 14.01 9.76
CA THR A 28 21.52 14.89 10.26
C THR A 28 21.61 14.93 11.79
N GLU A 29 20.65 14.36 12.50
CA GLU A 29 20.61 14.36 13.96
C GLU A 29 21.05 13.03 14.55
N ILE A 30 21.41 13.06 15.84
CA ILE A 30 21.58 11.86 16.65
C ILE A 30 20.29 11.54 17.40
N TYR A 31 19.98 10.25 17.54
CA TYR A 31 18.87 9.74 18.34
C TYR A 31 19.28 8.53 19.17
N ARG A 32 18.46 8.22 20.17
CA ARG A 32 18.61 7.12 21.13
C ARG A 32 17.50 6.07 20.90
N PRO A 33 17.78 4.93 20.24
CA PRO A 33 16.74 3.94 19.87
C PRO A 33 15.96 3.33 21.05
N ASP A 34 16.50 3.44 22.27
CA ASP A 34 15.83 3.04 23.52
C ASP A 34 14.60 3.90 23.81
N VAL A 35 14.63 5.19 23.47
CA VAL A 35 13.60 6.19 23.84
C VAL A 35 13.08 7.03 22.68
N GLU A 36 13.65 6.86 21.49
CA GLU A 36 13.30 7.61 20.27
C GLU A 36 13.16 6.66 19.07
N ILE A 37 12.40 7.09 18.08
CA ILE A 37 12.29 6.46 16.76
C ILE A 37 12.78 7.42 15.68
N CYS A 38 13.24 6.89 14.55
CA CYS A 38 13.67 7.67 13.40
C CYS A 38 12.70 7.48 12.23
N CYS A 39 12.04 8.55 11.81
CA CYS A 39 11.12 8.57 10.67
C CYS A 39 11.71 9.41 9.54
N ASN A 40 12.18 8.77 8.47
CA ASN A 40 12.78 9.42 7.30
C ASN A 40 13.78 10.54 7.64
N GLY A 41 14.64 10.29 8.63
CA GLY A 41 15.68 11.24 9.06
C GLY A 41 15.24 12.25 10.14
N HIS A 42 14.04 12.12 10.69
CA HIS A 42 13.55 12.94 11.80
C HIS A 42 13.32 12.08 13.04
N ARG A 43 13.91 12.47 14.19
CA ARG A 43 13.69 11.75 15.44
C ARG A 43 12.40 12.17 16.11
N HIS A 44 11.73 11.21 16.73
CA HIS A 44 10.51 11.40 17.50
C HIS A 44 10.58 10.61 18.81
N PRO A 45 9.88 11.05 19.88
CA PRO A 45 9.75 10.26 21.09
C PRO A 45 9.15 8.89 20.77
N LYS A 46 9.72 7.84 21.35
CA LYS A 46 9.18 6.49 21.28
C LYS A 46 8.07 6.36 22.31
N SER A 47 6.94 5.80 21.89
CA SER A 47 5.91 5.30 22.77
C SER A 47 5.23 4.09 22.14
N GLU A 48 4.29 3.48 22.86
CA GLU A 48 3.58 2.30 22.39
C GLU A 48 2.80 2.61 21.10
N ASN A 49 2.82 1.66 20.16
CA ASN A 49 2.11 1.76 18.88
C ASN A 49 2.50 2.97 18.00
N ILE A 50 3.66 3.60 18.23
CA ILE A 50 4.14 4.66 17.34
C ILE A 50 4.78 4.06 16.08
N HIS A 51 4.31 4.52 14.92
CA HIS A 51 4.91 4.21 13.62
C HIS A 51 5.16 5.50 12.83
N CYS A 52 5.98 5.38 11.78
CA CYS A 52 6.27 6.47 10.88
C CYS A 52 5.21 6.60 9.79
N CYS A 53 4.90 7.84 9.44
CA CYS A 53 4.19 8.25 8.25
C CYS A 53 5.04 9.33 7.58
N GLY A 54 5.87 8.93 6.62
CA GLY A 54 6.90 9.80 6.06
C GLY A 54 7.86 10.29 7.14
N VAL A 55 7.99 11.61 7.28
CA VAL A 55 8.85 12.24 8.31
C VAL A 55 8.18 12.35 9.68
N LYS A 56 6.89 12.05 9.81
CA LYS A 56 6.12 12.19 11.06
C LYS A 56 5.98 10.85 11.77
N ALA A 57 5.85 10.90 13.09
CA ALA A 57 5.50 9.77 13.93
C ALA A 57 4.05 9.89 14.42
N TYR A 58 3.32 8.78 14.50
CA TYR A 58 1.95 8.78 15.00
C TYR A 58 1.56 7.44 15.64
N ASN A 59 0.57 7.47 16.52
CA ASN A 59 0.02 6.26 17.11
C ASN A 59 -0.89 5.56 16.09
N ILE A 60 -0.52 4.35 15.66
CA ILE A 60 -1.30 3.58 14.69
C ILE A 60 -2.66 3.12 15.24
N LYS A 61 -2.90 3.18 16.55
CA LYS A 61 -4.20 2.87 17.14
C LYS A 61 -5.11 4.08 17.23
N ASP A 62 -4.62 5.28 16.95
CA ASP A 62 -5.42 6.51 17.00
C ASP A 62 -6.40 6.55 15.80
N PRO A 63 -7.73 6.46 16.03
CA PRO A 63 -8.71 6.49 14.95
C PRO A 63 -8.85 7.87 14.29
N GLN A 64 -8.32 8.93 14.90
CA GLN A 64 -8.33 10.27 14.34
C GLN A 64 -7.14 10.54 13.41
N MET A 65 -6.25 9.57 13.22
CA MET A 65 -5.03 9.76 12.45
C MET A 65 -4.99 8.77 11.27
N LYS A 66 -4.75 9.29 10.07
CA LYS A 66 -4.62 8.47 8.85
C LYS A 66 -3.34 8.82 8.10
N CYS A 67 -2.59 7.79 7.71
CA CYS A 67 -1.41 7.93 6.86
C CYS A 67 -1.76 7.54 5.42
N CYS A 68 -1.43 8.42 4.47
CA CYS A 68 -1.62 8.22 3.03
C CYS A 68 -0.32 8.50 2.30
N ALA A 69 0.34 7.48 1.76
CA ALA A 69 1.64 7.49 1.09
C ALA A 69 2.67 8.45 1.73
N GLY A 70 2.85 8.34 3.05
CA GLY A 70 3.78 9.18 3.81
C GLY A 70 3.24 10.53 4.30
N THR A 71 2.01 10.89 3.93
CA THR A 71 1.31 12.10 4.43
C THR A 71 0.38 11.76 5.58
N LEU A 72 0.61 12.37 6.73
CA LEU A 72 -0.20 12.18 7.93
C LEU A 72 -1.31 13.24 8.04
N TYR A 73 -2.55 12.76 8.16
CA TYR A 73 -3.76 13.56 8.32
C TYR A 73 -4.41 13.38 9.68
N THR A 74 -4.95 14.47 10.23
CA THR A 74 -5.82 14.47 11.40
C THR A 74 -7.28 14.60 10.96
N LEU A 75 -8.06 13.55 11.20
CA LEU A 75 -9.49 13.44 10.92
C LEU A 75 -10.28 14.18 12.01
N THR A 76 -10.15 15.51 12.08
CA THR A 76 -11.04 16.34 12.92
C THR A 76 -12.49 16.26 12.41
N SER A 77 -13.46 16.81 13.15
CA SER A 77 -14.92 16.58 13.06
C SER A 77 -15.62 16.72 11.70
N LEU A 78 -14.91 17.02 10.61
CA LEU A 78 -15.36 16.96 9.21
C LEU A 78 -15.94 15.59 8.83
N HIS A 79 -15.55 14.51 9.50
CA HIS A 79 -15.98 13.14 9.18
C HIS A 79 -16.74 12.46 10.34
N LYS A 80 -17.50 13.23 11.14
CA LYS A 80 -18.35 12.74 12.25
C LYS A 80 -19.44 11.72 11.84
N HIS A 81 -19.59 11.40 10.55
CA HIS A 81 -20.65 10.52 10.02
C HIS A 81 -20.19 9.09 9.70
N GLY A 82 -19.04 8.65 10.22
CA GLY A 82 -18.72 7.21 10.27
C GLY A 82 -18.45 6.55 8.92
N GLY A 83 -18.04 7.32 7.90
CA GLY A 83 -17.47 6.76 6.67
C GLY A 83 -15.97 6.57 6.82
N ASP A 84 -15.45 5.40 6.42
CA ASP A 84 -14.01 5.16 6.34
C ASP A 84 -13.39 6.13 5.33
N VAL A 85 -12.60 7.09 5.82
CA VAL A 85 -11.86 8.03 4.95
C VAL A 85 -10.84 7.22 4.15
N GLN A 86 -10.82 7.40 2.84
CA GLN A 86 -9.92 6.69 1.93
C GLN A 86 -8.75 7.57 1.50
N CYS A 87 -7.59 6.96 1.34
CA CYS A 87 -6.43 7.53 0.68
C CYS A 87 -6.53 7.30 -0.83
N CYS A 88 -6.05 8.26 -1.60
CA CYS A 88 -5.65 8.09 -2.99
C CYS A 88 -4.23 8.64 -3.13
N GLY A 89 -3.23 7.76 -3.11
CA GLY A 89 -1.83 8.12 -3.02
C GLY A 89 -1.56 8.88 -1.72
N SER A 90 -0.98 10.06 -1.85
CA SER A 90 -0.63 10.92 -0.70
C SER A 90 -1.77 11.78 -0.18
N THR A 91 -2.98 11.65 -0.75
CA THR A 91 -4.11 12.58 -0.52
C THR A 91 -5.32 11.85 0.05
N LEU A 92 -6.18 12.54 0.80
CA LEU A 92 -7.49 12.01 1.19
C LEU A 92 -8.50 12.16 0.04
N GLN A 93 -9.30 11.13 -0.19
CA GLN A 93 -10.36 11.14 -1.18
C GLN A 93 -11.62 11.81 -0.62
N GLU A 94 -12.16 12.81 -1.33
CA GLU A 94 -13.43 13.44 -0.99
C GLU A 94 -14.63 12.63 -1.54
N PRO A 95 -15.86 12.83 -1.03
CA PRO A 95 -17.03 12.06 -1.48
C PRO A 95 -17.35 12.17 -2.97
N GLN A 96 -16.99 13.28 -3.61
CA GLN A 96 -17.18 13.53 -5.04
C GLN A 96 -16.02 13.04 -5.92
N ASP A 97 -15.00 12.42 -5.32
CA ASP A 97 -13.82 11.95 -6.02
C ASP A 97 -13.84 10.44 -6.25
N ILE A 98 -13.11 10.01 -7.28
CA ILE A 98 -12.82 8.63 -7.61
C ILE A 98 -11.30 8.46 -7.62
N CYS A 99 -10.81 7.47 -6.88
CA CYS A 99 -9.43 7.03 -6.96
C CYS A 99 -9.30 5.90 -7.99
N CYS A 100 -8.49 6.10 -9.03
CA CYS A 100 -8.08 5.04 -9.93
C CYS A 100 -6.65 4.63 -9.61
N SER A 101 -6.38 3.33 -9.63
CA SER A 101 -5.15 2.78 -9.06
C SER A 101 -4.59 1.63 -9.90
N SER A 102 -3.27 1.63 -10.03
CA SER A 102 -2.46 0.60 -10.66
C SER A 102 -1.34 0.17 -9.72
N GLU A 103 -0.43 -0.68 -10.16
CA GLU A 103 0.71 -1.07 -9.32
C GLU A 103 1.61 0.11 -8.93
N GLU A 104 1.76 1.09 -9.81
CA GLU A 104 2.75 2.17 -9.64
C GLU A 104 2.12 3.48 -9.16
N GLU A 105 0.82 3.66 -9.37
CA GLU A 105 0.16 4.96 -9.21
C GLU A 105 -1.26 4.84 -8.66
N GLU A 106 -1.62 5.81 -7.80
CA GLU A 106 -2.98 6.12 -7.37
C GLU A 106 -3.29 7.57 -7.74
N VAL A 107 -4.31 7.77 -8.58
CA VAL A 107 -4.65 9.07 -9.14
C VAL A 107 -6.10 9.41 -8.83
N ILE A 108 -6.30 10.62 -8.30
CA ILE A 108 -7.61 11.14 -7.92
C ILE A 108 -8.26 11.90 -9.08
N TYR A 109 -9.54 11.66 -9.31
CA TYR A 109 -10.34 12.30 -10.33
C TYR A 109 -11.67 12.78 -9.75
N SER A 110 -12.19 13.90 -10.24
CA SER A 110 -13.57 14.28 -9.93
C SER A 110 -14.54 13.34 -10.65
N ALA A 111 -15.50 12.79 -9.91
CA ALA A 111 -16.46 11.83 -10.42
C ALA A 111 -17.32 12.42 -11.55
N LYS A 112 -17.44 11.66 -12.65
CA LYS A 112 -18.23 11.99 -13.84
C LYS A 112 -19.06 10.78 -14.24
N THR A 113 -20.31 11.03 -14.66
CA THR A 113 -21.18 9.99 -15.19
C THR A 113 -20.61 9.44 -16.50
N GLY A 114 -20.66 8.12 -16.69
CA GLY A 114 -20.14 7.46 -17.90
C GLY A 114 -18.61 7.29 -17.93
N PHE A 115 -17.92 7.45 -16.80
CA PHE A 115 -16.47 7.18 -16.67
C PHE A 115 -16.20 6.02 -15.70
N SER A 116 -15.07 5.33 -15.87
CA SER A 116 -14.62 4.22 -15.02
C SER A 116 -13.09 4.15 -14.94
N CYS A 117 -12.56 3.34 -14.03
CA CYS A 117 -11.12 3.13 -13.86
C CYS A 117 -10.61 1.92 -14.66
N CYS A 118 -9.48 2.12 -15.35
CA CYS A 118 -8.68 1.06 -15.97
C CYS A 118 -7.22 1.21 -15.53
N GLY A 119 -6.84 0.51 -14.47
CA GLY A 119 -5.66 0.85 -13.69
C GLY A 119 -5.83 2.24 -13.07
N HIS A 120 -4.79 3.06 -13.18
CA HIS A 120 -4.82 4.46 -12.75
C HIS A 120 -5.55 5.40 -13.73
N LEU A 121 -5.97 4.91 -14.91
CA LEU A 121 -6.58 5.74 -15.94
C LEU A 121 -8.09 5.87 -15.74
N TYR A 122 -8.60 7.11 -15.70
CA TYR A 122 -10.03 7.41 -15.65
C TYR A 122 -10.60 7.71 -17.05
N TYR A 123 -11.32 6.75 -17.62
CA TYR A 123 -11.68 6.75 -19.04
C TYR A 123 -13.19 6.89 -19.28
N ASN A 124 -13.55 7.46 -20.43
CA ASN A 124 -14.93 7.55 -20.89
C ASN A 124 -15.40 6.22 -21.50
N THR A 125 -16.40 5.61 -20.87
CA THR A 125 -16.98 4.30 -21.25
C THR A 125 -17.74 4.29 -22.57
N THR A 126 -18.00 5.45 -23.18
CA THR A 126 -18.59 5.53 -24.53
C THR A 126 -17.54 5.43 -25.64
N LEU A 127 -16.27 5.70 -25.30
CA LEU A 127 -15.16 5.71 -26.26
C LEU A 127 -14.27 4.48 -26.11
N TRP A 128 -14.07 4.02 -24.87
CA TRP A 128 -13.13 2.95 -24.55
C TRP A 128 -13.78 1.85 -23.72
N SER A 129 -13.26 0.63 -23.85
CA SER A 129 -13.48 -0.50 -22.95
C SER A 129 -12.19 -0.80 -22.18
N CYS A 130 -12.31 -1.45 -21.02
CA CYS A 130 -11.17 -1.87 -20.20
C CYS A 130 -11.18 -3.39 -20.05
N CYS A 131 -10.00 -4.00 -20.13
CA CYS A 131 -9.80 -5.38 -19.76
C CYS A 131 -8.40 -5.57 -19.22
N ALA A 132 -8.27 -6.08 -17.98
CA ALA A 132 -7.00 -6.34 -17.31
C ALA A 132 -6.05 -5.13 -17.36
N GLY A 133 -6.56 -3.97 -16.95
CA GLY A 133 -5.83 -2.70 -16.94
C GLY A 133 -5.41 -2.17 -18.31
N ARG A 134 -6.00 -2.67 -19.41
CA ARG A 134 -5.71 -2.18 -20.77
C ARG A 134 -6.95 -1.61 -21.44
N LEU A 135 -6.84 -0.37 -21.89
CA LEU A 135 -7.88 0.31 -22.67
C LEU A 135 -7.88 -0.12 -24.14
N ARG A 136 -9.07 -0.24 -24.72
CA ARG A 136 -9.31 -0.50 -26.15
C ARG A 136 -10.43 0.38 -26.68
N SER A 137 -10.30 0.86 -27.92
CA SER A 137 -11.34 1.68 -28.55
C SER A 137 -12.56 0.83 -28.88
N ILE A 138 -13.76 1.33 -28.59
CA ILE A 138 -15.01 0.63 -28.92
C ILE A 138 -15.32 0.69 -30.43
N HIS A 139 -14.72 1.62 -31.16
CA HIS A 139 -15.03 1.87 -32.57
C HIS A 139 -14.12 1.10 -33.54
N GLU A 140 -13.25 0.22 -33.06
CA GLU A 140 -12.38 -0.58 -33.92
C GLU A 140 -13.14 -1.75 -34.59
N PRO A 141 -13.18 -1.83 -35.94
CA PRO A 141 -13.85 -2.92 -36.64
C PRO A 141 -13.05 -4.24 -36.53
N GLY A 142 -13.71 -5.33 -36.14
CA GLY A 142 -13.16 -6.69 -36.18
C GLY A 142 -13.07 -7.45 -34.85
N GLN A 143 -13.42 -6.84 -33.71
CA GLN A 143 -13.49 -7.54 -32.42
C GLN A 143 -14.94 -7.90 -32.09
N GLY A 144 -15.19 -9.19 -31.85
CA GLY A 144 -16.50 -9.70 -31.42
C GLY A 144 -17.04 -8.89 -30.24
N GLN A 145 -18.22 -8.31 -30.43
CA GLN A 145 -18.89 -7.39 -29.50
C GLN A 145 -19.29 -8.09 -28.19
N ARG A 146 -18.35 -8.23 -27.25
CA ARG A 146 -18.69 -8.21 -25.83
C ARG A 146 -18.16 -6.91 -25.26
N LYS A 147 -19.07 -5.95 -25.08
CA LYS A 147 -18.84 -4.68 -24.41
C LYS A 147 -18.49 -4.97 -22.95
N MET A 148 -17.22 -5.24 -22.66
CA MET A 148 -16.75 -5.40 -21.28
C MET A 148 -16.45 -4.00 -20.74
N ILE A 149 -17.44 -3.42 -20.06
CA ILE A 149 -17.29 -2.16 -19.31
C ILE A 149 -16.94 -2.55 -17.88
N ASN A 150 -15.74 -3.08 -17.72
CA ASN A 150 -15.32 -3.64 -16.44
C ASN A 150 -14.34 -2.66 -15.80
N GLU A 151 -14.63 -2.25 -14.57
CA GLU A 151 -13.65 -1.57 -13.75
C GLU A 151 -12.54 -2.57 -13.38
N SER A 152 -11.29 -2.20 -13.61
CA SER A 152 -10.14 -3.03 -13.26
C SER A 152 -9.09 -2.15 -12.60
N ARG A 153 -8.95 -2.23 -11.28
CA ARG A 153 -7.93 -1.52 -10.51
C ARG A 153 -7.47 -2.36 -9.33
N VAL A 154 -6.24 -2.12 -8.86
CA VAL A 154 -5.79 -2.68 -7.58
C VAL A 154 -6.35 -1.86 -6.43
N LEU A 155 -6.58 -2.45 -5.27
CA LEU A 155 -7.04 -1.72 -4.09
C LEU A 155 -5.86 -1.34 -3.19
N SER A 156 -6.07 -0.48 -2.21
CA SER A 156 -5.03 -0.09 -1.25
C SER A 156 -5.24 -0.81 0.08
N VAL A 157 -4.19 -1.46 0.61
CA VAL A 157 -4.22 -2.04 1.96
C VAL A 157 -4.51 -0.96 3.01
N ASN A 158 -4.09 0.28 2.76
CA ASN A 158 -4.26 1.42 3.68
C ASN A 158 -5.71 1.94 3.76
N ASN A 159 -6.57 1.47 2.88
CA ASN A 159 -8.00 1.79 2.86
C ASN A 159 -8.86 0.72 3.52
N LEU A 160 -8.27 -0.41 3.92
CA LEU A 160 -8.98 -1.44 4.67
C LEU A 160 -9.21 -0.96 6.11
N ASN A 161 -10.44 -1.14 6.60
CA ASN A 161 -10.71 -0.99 8.03
C ASN A 161 -10.01 -2.10 8.82
N LYS A 162 -9.97 -1.96 10.16
CA LYS A 162 -9.29 -2.93 11.04
C LYS A 162 -9.85 -4.35 10.86
N THR A 163 -11.16 -4.50 10.68
CA THR A 163 -11.80 -5.81 10.55
C THR A 163 -11.33 -6.52 9.29
N ASP A 164 -11.36 -5.85 8.13
CA ASP A 164 -10.98 -6.42 6.85
C ASP A 164 -9.46 -6.62 6.74
N LEU A 165 -8.67 -5.72 7.32
CA LEU A 165 -7.21 -5.83 7.37
C LEU A 165 -6.76 -7.04 8.20
N CYS A 166 -7.44 -7.30 9.32
CA CYS A 166 -7.08 -8.37 10.25
C CYS A 166 -7.73 -9.71 9.91
N GLN A 167 -8.64 -9.75 8.94
CA GLN A 167 -9.11 -10.99 8.34
C GLN A 167 -8.00 -11.67 7.52
N LYS A 168 -8.31 -12.88 7.02
CA LYS A 168 -7.37 -13.69 6.26
C LYS A 168 -6.93 -12.97 4.97
N MET A 169 -5.67 -12.57 4.92
CA MET A 169 -5.02 -11.94 3.78
C MET A 169 -3.86 -12.82 3.30
N HIS A 170 -3.63 -12.87 1.99
CA HIS A 170 -2.47 -13.52 1.42
C HIS A 170 -1.46 -12.49 0.94
N ILE A 171 -0.18 -12.81 1.05
CA ILE A 171 0.93 -12.01 0.52
C ILE A 171 1.76 -12.95 -0.32
N GLY A 172 1.96 -12.63 -1.59
CA GLY A 172 2.67 -13.52 -2.50
C GLY A 172 3.23 -12.81 -3.71
N THR A 173 4.25 -13.42 -4.32
CA THR A 173 4.92 -12.90 -5.51
C THR A 173 4.29 -13.51 -6.76
N VAL A 174 3.95 -12.69 -7.75
CA VAL A 174 3.33 -13.17 -9.00
C VAL A 174 4.37 -13.88 -9.86
N GLU A 175 4.15 -15.16 -10.15
CA GLU A 175 5.03 -15.96 -11.01
C GLU A 175 4.52 -16.03 -12.45
N SER A 176 3.21 -16.18 -12.62
CA SER A 176 2.58 -16.18 -13.93
C SER A 176 1.12 -15.75 -13.86
N VAL A 177 0.62 -15.24 -14.97
CA VAL A 177 -0.78 -14.82 -15.14
C VAL A 177 -1.31 -15.49 -16.39
N SER A 178 -2.43 -16.18 -16.26
CA SER A 178 -3.14 -16.85 -17.35
C SER A 178 -4.46 -16.12 -17.66
N GLN A 179 -5.25 -16.67 -18.58
CA GLN A 179 -6.60 -16.13 -18.86
C GLN A 179 -7.60 -16.40 -17.73
N GLN A 180 -7.34 -17.32 -16.82
CA GLN A 180 -8.32 -17.77 -15.81
C GLN A 180 -7.73 -17.87 -14.40
N SER A 181 -6.43 -17.64 -14.25
CA SER A 181 -5.76 -17.83 -12.97
C SER A 181 -4.48 -17.02 -12.87
N VAL A 182 -4.08 -16.76 -11.64
CA VAL A 182 -2.77 -16.20 -11.28
C VAL A 182 -2.03 -17.20 -10.42
N VAL A 183 -0.76 -17.43 -10.75
CA VAL A 183 0.13 -18.25 -9.94
C VAL A 183 0.96 -17.34 -9.06
N PHE A 184 0.83 -17.54 -7.75
CA PHE A 184 1.63 -16.87 -6.73
C PHE A 184 2.65 -17.84 -6.13
N GLY A 185 3.89 -17.37 -6.06
CA GLY A 185 4.98 -17.99 -5.33
C GLY A 185 5.18 -17.37 -3.95
N ASN A 186 5.88 -18.10 -3.08
CA ASN A 186 6.26 -17.64 -1.74
C ASN A 186 5.08 -17.05 -0.93
N VAL A 187 3.94 -17.75 -0.92
CA VAL A 187 2.72 -17.20 -0.33
C VAL A 187 2.70 -17.38 1.18
N LEU A 188 2.52 -16.25 1.88
CA LEU A 188 2.19 -16.20 3.29
C LEU A 188 0.70 -15.89 3.44
N THR A 189 0.02 -16.63 4.30
CA THR A 189 -1.28 -16.24 4.84
C THR A 189 -1.06 -15.49 6.13
N VAL A 190 -1.71 -14.34 6.28
CA VAL A 190 -1.70 -13.53 7.50
C VAL A 190 -3.13 -13.44 8.02
N HIS A 191 -3.32 -13.68 9.32
CA HIS A 191 -4.60 -13.56 9.99
C HIS A 191 -4.38 -12.98 11.40
N GLY A 192 -4.82 -11.74 11.60
CA GLY A 192 -4.51 -11.00 12.82
C GLY A 192 -3.00 -10.86 13.05
N MET A 193 -2.48 -11.58 14.04
CA MET A 193 -1.04 -11.61 14.38
C MET A 193 -0.32 -12.87 13.90
N GLU A 194 -1.05 -13.83 13.33
CA GLU A 194 -0.51 -15.11 12.89
C GLU A 194 -0.15 -15.07 11.41
N ALA A 195 0.97 -15.68 11.06
CA ALA A 195 1.41 -15.83 9.68
C ALA A 195 1.86 -17.26 9.41
N GLU A 196 1.40 -17.83 8.30
CA GLU A 196 1.67 -19.22 7.90
C GLU A 196 2.07 -19.28 6.43
N ALA A 197 3.10 -20.07 6.11
CA ALA A 197 3.48 -20.33 4.73
C ALA A 197 2.49 -21.32 4.09
N LEU A 198 2.02 -20.99 2.89
CA LEU A 198 1.19 -21.89 2.10
C LEU A 198 2.03 -22.77 1.17
N PRO A 199 1.49 -23.93 0.74
CA PRO A 199 2.12 -24.76 -0.27
C PRO A 199 2.43 -24.00 -1.56
N PHE A 200 3.56 -24.34 -2.17
CA PHE A 200 4.03 -23.75 -3.41
C PHE A 200 3.81 -24.70 -4.60
N PRO A 201 3.28 -24.24 -5.75
CA PRO A 201 2.74 -22.89 -6.01
C PRO A 201 1.29 -22.72 -5.53
N TYR A 202 0.88 -21.48 -5.24
CA TYR A 202 -0.51 -21.14 -4.96
C TYR A 202 -1.21 -20.65 -6.23
N VAL A 203 -2.35 -21.23 -6.56
CA VAL A 203 -3.13 -20.84 -7.75
C VAL A 203 -4.41 -20.13 -7.31
N LEU A 204 -4.57 -18.88 -7.73
CA LEU A 204 -5.79 -18.09 -7.56
C LEU A 204 -6.58 -18.14 -8.87
N GLU A 205 -7.71 -18.83 -8.86
CA GLU A 205 -8.66 -18.81 -9.99
C GLU A 205 -9.40 -17.47 -10.04
N THR A 206 -9.63 -16.97 -11.26
CA THR A 206 -10.27 -15.68 -11.53
C THR A 206 -11.49 -15.87 -12.42
N ASP A 207 -12.68 -15.55 -11.92
CA ASP A 207 -13.94 -15.72 -12.66
C ASP A 207 -14.11 -14.68 -13.78
N ASP A 208 -13.66 -13.45 -13.57
CA ASP A 208 -13.76 -12.34 -14.53
C ASP A 208 -12.38 -11.83 -14.97
N ARG A 209 -12.02 -12.22 -16.20
CA ARG A 209 -10.74 -11.91 -16.83
C ARG A 209 -10.46 -10.42 -16.98
N CYS A 210 -11.50 -9.61 -17.18
CA CYS A 210 -11.34 -8.22 -17.54
C CYS A 210 -11.43 -7.28 -16.34
N SER A 211 -12.19 -7.66 -15.31
CA SER A 211 -12.25 -6.92 -14.03
C SER A 211 -11.02 -7.16 -13.16
N PHE A 212 -10.34 -8.30 -13.33
CA PHE A 212 -9.12 -8.58 -12.59
C PHE A 212 -7.99 -7.61 -12.99
N PRO A 213 -7.29 -6.98 -12.04
CA PRO A 213 -6.31 -5.96 -12.35
C PRO A 213 -5.07 -6.52 -13.07
N LYS A 214 -4.38 -5.65 -13.82
CA LYS A 214 -3.08 -5.98 -14.40
C LYS A 214 -2.06 -6.20 -13.29
N LEU A 215 -1.45 -7.38 -13.24
CA LEU A 215 -0.36 -7.70 -12.33
C LEU A 215 1.00 -7.76 -13.06
N ILE A 216 2.06 -7.46 -12.34
CA ILE A 216 3.44 -7.47 -12.85
C ILE A 216 4.15 -8.71 -12.32
N LEU A 217 4.81 -9.44 -13.22
CA LEU A 217 5.60 -10.63 -12.86
C LEU A 217 6.74 -10.26 -11.91
N GLY A 218 6.98 -11.09 -10.90
CA GLY A 218 8.00 -10.87 -9.88
C GLY A 218 7.65 -9.84 -8.81
N LYS A 219 6.50 -9.16 -8.91
CA LYS A 219 6.02 -8.23 -7.87
C LYS A 219 5.20 -8.97 -6.81
N THR A 220 5.29 -8.48 -5.57
CA THR A 220 4.52 -8.99 -4.43
C THR A 220 3.27 -8.17 -4.25
N TYR A 221 2.13 -8.86 -4.07
CA TYR A 221 0.84 -8.24 -3.80
C TYR A 221 0.22 -8.84 -2.55
N PHE A 222 -0.68 -8.07 -1.95
CA PHE A 222 -1.62 -8.57 -0.96
C PHE A 222 -2.89 -8.97 -1.69
N PHE A 223 -3.53 -10.07 -1.34
CA PHE A 223 -4.75 -10.49 -2.03
C PHE A 223 -5.62 -11.37 -1.14
N ASN A 224 -6.91 -11.39 -1.47
CA ASN A 224 -7.83 -12.41 -0.99
C ASN A 224 -8.44 -13.11 -2.22
N LYS A 225 -9.52 -13.87 -2.04
CA LYS A 225 -10.16 -14.62 -3.14
C LYS A 225 -10.78 -13.73 -4.22
N VAL A 226 -10.98 -12.44 -3.95
CA VAL A 226 -11.75 -11.52 -4.81
C VAL A 226 -10.89 -10.35 -5.28
N ASN A 227 -10.10 -9.77 -4.38
CA ASN A 227 -9.42 -8.50 -4.58
C ASN A 227 -7.90 -8.66 -4.44
N VAL A 228 -7.18 -7.85 -5.22
CA VAL A 228 -5.73 -7.65 -5.11
C VAL A 228 -5.46 -6.23 -4.62
N PHE A 229 -4.52 -6.10 -3.70
CA PHE A 229 -4.15 -4.86 -3.05
C PHE A 229 -2.65 -4.57 -3.18
N THR A 230 -2.34 -3.27 -3.21
CA THR A 230 -1.01 -2.71 -3.10
C THR A 230 -0.89 -1.90 -1.81
N ASP A 231 0.34 -1.59 -1.43
CA ASP A 231 0.64 -0.79 -0.25
C ASP A 231 1.60 0.34 -0.64
N PHE A 232 1.09 1.57 -0.64
CA PHE A 232 1.85 2.78 -0.93
C PHE A 232 2.39 3.48 0.33
N ASN A 233 2.09 2.97 1.53
CA ASN A 233 2.58 3.57 2.78
C ASN A 233 3.95 3.04 3.18
N HIS A 234 4.37 1.90 2.64
CA HIS A 234 5.58 1.20 3.05
C HIS A 234 6.44 0.82 1.83
N ASP A 235 7.76 0.94 1.98
CA ASP A 235 8.73 0.71 0.90
C ASP A 235 9.05 -0.78 0.71
N SER A 236 8.65 -1.64 1.65
CA SER A 236 8.92 -3.07 1.60
C SER A 236 7.81 -3.91 2.23
N VAL A 237 7.70 -5.15 1.75
CA VAL A 237 6.73 -6.14 2.27
C VAL A 237 6.93 -6.41 3.77
N LEU A 238 8.17 -6.36 4.26
CA LEU A 238 8.46 -6.53 5.68
C LEU A 238 7.85 -5.40 6.53
N GLN A 239 7.97 -4.15 6.06
CA GLN A 239 7.35 -3.01 6.73
C GLN A 239 5.83 -3.13 6.71
N SER A 240 5.24 -3.50 5.58
CA SER A 240 3.79 -3.74 5.46
C SER A 240 3.31 -4.85 6.40
N LEU A 241 4.01 -5.99 6.44
CA LEU A 241 3.66 -7.11 7.32
C LEU A 241 3.75 -6.70 8.80
N HIS A 242 4.82 -6.01 9.18
CA HIS A 242 4.97 -5.47 10.52
C HIS A 242 3.81 -4.52 10.86
N PHE A 243 3.45 -3.61 9.95
CA PHE A 243 2.31 -2.72 10.13
C PHE A 243 0.99 -3.46 10.33
N ILE A 244 0.68 -4.47 9.49
CA ILE A 244 -0.55 -5.28 9.60
C ILE A 244 -0.60 -5.95 10.97
N ILE A 245 0.45 -6.66 11.37
CA ILE A 245 0.52 -7.37 12.66
C ILE A 245 0.38 -6.39 13.82
N SER A 246 1.09 -5.25 13.79
CA SER A 246 1.00 -4.22 14.83
C SER A 246 -0.42 -3.62 14.90
N LYS A 247 -1.08 -3.37 13.77
CA LYS A 247 -2.47 -2.88 13.71
C LYS A 247 -3.46 -3.89 14.29
N CYS A 248 -3.23 -5.17 14.04
CA CYS A 248 -4.10 -6.26 14.48
C CYS A 248 -3.85 -6.75 15.91
N SER A 249 -2.73 -6.36 16.52
CA SER A 249 -2.48 -6.56 17.96
C SER A 249 -3.63 -5.97 18.81
N PRO A 250 -3.92 -6.55 20.00
CA PRO A 250 -4.78 -5.94 21.00
C PRO A 250 -4.43 -4.47 21.27
#